data_AF-A0A2E0R2A3-F1
#
_entry.id   AF-A0A2E0R2A3-F1
#
_cell.length_a   1.000
_cell.length_b   1.000
_cell.length_c   1.000
_cell.angle_alpha   90.00
_cell.angle_beta   90.00
_cell.angle_gamma   90.00
#
_symmetry.space_group_name_H-M   'P 1'
#
loop_
_entity.id
_entity.type
_entity.pdbx_description
1 polymer ?
#
loop_
_entity_poly.entity_id
_entity_poly.type
_entity_poly.pdbx_seq_one_letter_code
_entity_poly.pdbx_strand_id
1 'polypeptide(L)'
;MMRSLLLGFVLLVVFLLLSDGVQAGSNEAVITGKTSSGRTELEARVQDITGQFRSVTLTIDGKTMEFRFDESDDVRTTVIRDVENDVFVLLMEGEDKVFRLWMVPGSEKVLEKTNGSYQSTFAAVIEATDPRESGKWTLTPRITIGCRLDYSI
;
A
#
# COMPACT_ATOMS: atom_id res chain seq x y z
N MET A 1 33.32 40.12 29.98
CA MET A 1 33.41 39.16 28.86
C MET A 1 32.82 37.77 29.16
N MET A 2 32.83 37.24 30.39
CA MET A 2 32.26 35.91 30.70
C MET A 2 30.71 35.81 30.67
N ARG A 3 29.98 36.92 30.87
CA ARG A 3 28.51 36.92 30.91
C ARG A 3 27.84 36.73 29.53
N SER A 4 28.48 37.16 28.45
CA SER A 4 27.96 37.00 27.09
C SER A 4 28.13 35.57 26.55
N LEU A 5 29.14 34.84 27.01
CA LEU A 5 29.34 33.42 26.66
C LEU A 5 28.27 32.51 27.30
N LEU A 6 27.91 32.78 28.56
CA LEU A 6 26.89 31.99 29.25
C LEU A 6 25.50 32.16 28.62
N LEU A 7 25.16 33.37 28.18
CA LEU A 7 23.87 33.65 27.55
C LEU A 7 23.72 32.96 26.19
N GLY A 8 24.80 32.92 25.39
CA GLY A 8 24.82 32.21 24.11
C GLY A 8 24.68 30.69 24.27
N PHE A 9 25.29 30.12 25.30
CA PHE A 9 25.19 28.69 25.59
C PHE A 9 23.77 28.29 26.03
N VAL A 10 23.13 29.10 26.88
CA VAL A 10 21.75 28.86 27.31
C VAL A 10 20.78 28.94 26.13
N LEU A 11 20.97 29.89 25.21
CA LEU A 11 20.10 30.02 24.04
C LEU A 11 20.22 28.83 23.07
N LEU A 12 21.43 28.28 22.90
CA LEU A 12 21.69 27.10 22.08
C LEU A 12 21.03 25.83 22.67
N VAL A 13 21.11 25.66 24.00
CA VAL A 13 20.49 24.52 24.69
C VAL A 13 18.96 24.58 24.62
N VAL A 14 18.36 25.78 24.70
CA VAL A 14 16.91 25.94 24.53
C VAL A 14 16.46 25.59 23.09
N PHE A 15 17.27 25.90 22.08
CA PHE A 15 16.95 25.55 20.68
C PHE A 15 17.00 24.04 20.41
N LEU A 16 17.91 23.31 21.06
CA LEU A 16 18.01 21.85 20.93
C LEU A 16 16.91 21.11 21.69
N LEU A 17 16.30 21.72 22.71
CA LEU A 17 15.18 21.13 23.46
C LEU A 17 13.82 21.35 22.78
N LEU A 18 13.75 22.21 21.76
CA LEU A 18 12.55 22.51 21.00
C LEU A 18 12.52 21.83 19.62
N SER A 19 13.51 20.98 19.31
CA SER A 19 13.41 20.12 18.14
C SER A 19 12.43 18.98 18.44
N ASP A 20 11.14 19.26 18.37
CA ASP A 20 10.13 18.23 18.22
C ASP A 20 10.54 17.41 17.00
N GLY A 21 10.91 16.15 17.24
CA GLY A 21 11.26 15.23 16.17
C GLY A 21 10.06 15.13 15.25
N VAL A 22 10.17 15.70 14.05
CA VAL A 22 9.29 15.33 12.94
C VAL A 22 9.54 13.85 12.75
N GLN A 23 8.64 13.05 13.30
CA GLN A 23 8.62 11.61 13.10
C GLN A 23 8.23 11.44 11.64
N ALA A 24 9.23 11.41 10.77
CA ALA A 24 9.08 11.03 9.37
C ALA A 24 8.69 9.55 9.34
N GLY A 25 7.42 9.28 9.64
CA GLY A 25 6.81 7.97 9.46
C GLY A 25 6.71 7.73 7.97
N SER A 26 7.34 6.66 7.49
CA SER A 26 7.06 6.12 6.16
C SER A 26 5.56 5.82 6.13
N ASN A 27 4.84 6.59 5.32
CA ASN A 27 3.40 6.55 5.32
C ASN A 27 2.90 5.40 4.43
N GLU A 28 1.83 4.77 4.88
CA GLU A 28 1.27 3.61 4.21
C GLU A 28 0.34 4.06 3.08
N ALA A 29 0.56 3.54 1.88
CA ALA A 29 -0.39 3.65 0.78
C ALA A 29 -1.43 2.54 0.91
N VAL A 30 -2.70 2.91 0.85
CA VAL A 30 -3.83 1.99 0.97
C VAL A 30 -4.54 1.91 -0.36
N ILE A 31 -4.73 0.69 -0.84
CA ILE A 31 -5.49 0.39 -2.05
C ILE A 31 -6.75 -0.33 -1.62
N THR A 32 -7.90 0.31 -1.80
CA THR A 32 -9.21 -0.30 -1.59
C THR A 32 -9.84 -0.61 -2.93
N GLY A 33 -10.61 -1.69 -3.01
CA GLY A 33 -11.18 -2.14 -4.26
C GLY A 33 -12.49 -2.90 -4.09
N LYS A 34 -13.40 -2.76 -5.06
CA LYS A 34 -14.66 -3.51 -5.06
C LYS A 34 -15.21 -3.75 -6.46
N THR A 35 -15.96 -4.85 -6.63
CA THR A 35 -16.83 -5.02 -7.81
C THR A 35 -18.09 -4.16 -7.68
N SER A 36 -18.75 -3.88 -8.80
CA SER A 36 -20.07 -3.22 -8.80
C SER A 36 -21.14 -3.99 -8.01
N SER A 37 -21.01 -5.32 -7.96
CA SER A 37 -21.89 -6.19 -7.18
C SER A 37 -21.60 -6.20 -5.67
N GLY A 38 -20.45 -5.69 -5.23
CA GLY A 38 -19.97 -5.81 -3.85
C GLY A 38 -19.53 -7.22 -3.44
N ARG A 39 -19.62 -8.22 -4.33
CA ARG A 39 -19.24 -9.60 -4.04
C ARG A 39 -17.75 -9.81 -3.82
N THR A 40 -16.92 -8.88 -4.30
CA THR A 40 -15.47 -8.91 -4.13
C THR A 40 -15.03 -7.58 -3.59
N GLU A 41 -14.28 -7.63 -2.49
CA GLU A 41 -13.69 -6.50 -1.80
C GLU A 41 -12.21 -6.76 -1.59
N LEU A 42 -11.40 -5.72 -1.76
CA LEU A 42 -9.96 -5.76 -1.63
C LEU A 42 -9.51 -4.62 -0.73
N GLU A 43 -8.60 -4.91 0.19
CA GLU A 43 -7.75 -3.93 0.84
C GLU A 43 -6.29 -4.41 0.75
N ALA A 44 -5.42 -3.62 0.12
CA ALA A 44 -3.99 -3.88 0.08
C ALA A 44 -3.23 -2.68 0.66
N ARG A 45 -2.21 -2.98 1.46
CA ARG A 45 -1.35 -2.01 2.12
C ARG A 45 0.06 -2.15 1.59
N VAL A 46 0.62 -1.06 1.10
CA VAL A 46 2.00 -0.97 0.62
C VAL A 46 2.72 0.13 1.37
N GLN A 47 3.94 -0.14 1.81
CA GLN A 47 4.81 0.85 2.42
C GLN A 47 5.27 1.81 1.33
N ASP A 48 4.85 3.07 1.41
CA ASP A 48 5.02 4.06 0.35
C ASP A 48 4.43 3.63 -1.02
N ILE A 49 4.29 4.58 -1.95
CA ILE A 49 3.65 4.34 -3.25
C ILE A 49 4.50 3.47 -4.21
N THR A 50 5.76 3.23 -3.87
CA THR A 50 6.73 2.40 -4.63
C THR A 50 7.44 1.37 -3.76
N GLY A 51 7.11 1.26 -2.48
CA GLY A 51 7.88 0.43 -1.55
C GLY A 51 7.27 -0.95 -1.35
N GLN A 52 7.58 -1.55 -0.20
CA GLN A 52 7.33 -2.96 0.06
C GLN A 52 5.86 -3.23 0.37
N PHE A 53 5.33 -4.32 -0.15
CA PHE A 53 3.99 -4.78 0.19
C PHE A 53 3.93 -5.18 1.67
N ARG A 54 2.89 -4.75 2.39
CA ARG A 54 2.69 -5.05 3.82
C ARG A 54 1.67 -6.16 4.01
N SER A 55 0.47 -5.97 3.48
CA SER A 55 -0.60 -6.95 3.62
C SER A 55 -1.65 -6.81 2.54
N VAL A 56 -2.40 -7.89 2.32
CA VAL A 56 -3.62 -7.89 1.52
C VAL A 56 -4.71 -8.69 2.21
N THR A 57 -5.90 -8.12 2.19
CA THR A 57 -7.15 -8.78 2.54
C THR A 57 -8.01 -8.80 1.28
N LEU A 58 -8.37 -10.01 0.84
CA LEU A 58 -9.27 -10.21 -0.29
C LEU A 58 -10.49 -11.01 0.19
N THR A 59 -11.67 -10.42 0.05
CA THR A 59 -12.94 -11.05 0.38
C THR A 59 -13.73 -11.32 -0.89
N ILE A 60 -14.18 -12.56 -1.08
CA ILE A 60 -15.07 -12.96 -2.19
C ILE A 60 -16.24 -13.74 -1.60
N ASP A 61 -17.46 -13.30 -1.89
CA ASP A 61 -18.70 -13.92 -1.41
C ASP A 61 -18.72 -14.11 0.13
N GLY A 62 -18.13 -13.15 0.87
CA GLY A 62 -18.03 -13.20 2.33
C GLY A 62 -16.95 -14.15 2.88
N LYS A 63 -16.14 -14.77 2.02
CA LYS A 63 -14.97 -15.56 2.41
C LYS A 63 -13.71 -14.74 2.22
N THR A 64 -12.83 -14.74 3.22
CA THR A 64 -11.66 -13.86 3.25
C THR A 64 -10.37 -14.67 3.25
N MET A 65 -9.43 -14.26 2.38
CA MET A 65 -8.02 -14.58 2.54
C MET A 65 -7.29 -13.34 3.06
N GLU A 66 -6.37 -13.56 3.98
CA GLU A 66 -5.40 -12.57 4.40
C GLU A 66 -4.00 -13.09 4.11
N PHE A 67 -3.13 -12.17 3.71
CA PHE A 67 -1.72 -12.44 3.43
C PHE A 67 -0.90 -11.24 3.94
N ARG A 68 -0.01 -11.50 4.90
CA ARG A 68 0.91 -10.48 5.41
C ARG A 68 2.36 -10.83 5.10
N PHE A 69 3.18 -9.80 4.91
CA PHE A 69 4.60 -9.94 4.59
C PHE A 69 5.43 -10.47 5.76
N ASP A 70 5.00 -10.25 7.01
CA ASP A 70 5.71 -10.67 8.23
C ASP A 70 5.39 -12.09 8.70
N GLU A 71 4.55 -12.83 7.95
CA GLU A 71 4.06 -14.15 8.36
C GLU A 71 4.99 -15.34 7.98
N SER A 72 5.96 -15.18 7.07
CA SER A 72 7.02 -16.19 6.84
C SER A 72 8.27 -15.66 6.11
N ASP A 73 9.41 -16.35 6.29
CA ASP A 73 10.68 -16.04 5.60
C ASP A 73 10.64 -16.29 4.07
N ASP A 74 9.58 -16.92 3.55
CA ASP A 74 9.46 -17.34 2.14
C ASP A 74 8.44 -16.52 1.31
N VAL A 75 7.90 -15.43 1.86
CA VAL A 75 6.99 -14.55 1.11
C VAL A 75 7.76 -13.66 0.14
N ARG A 76 7.50 -13.83 -1.16
CA ARG A 76 8.06 -12.99 -2.22
C ARG A 76 7.05 -11.92 -2.60
N THR A 77 7.49 -10.67 -2.61
CA THR A 77 6.67 -9.53 -3.02
C THR A 77 7.29 -8.81 -4.21
N THR A 78 6.46 -8.28 -5.09
CA THR A 78 6.90 -7.41 -6.18
C THR A 78 5.88 -6.30 -6.36
N VAL A 79 6.35 -5.07 -6.31
CA VAL A 79 5.57 -3.86 -6.59
C VAL A 79 6.25 -3.18 -7.77
N ILE A 80 5.53 -3.05 -8.88
CA ILE A 80 5.98 -2.30 -10.06
C ILE A 80 5.01 -1.16 -10.24
N ARG A 81 5.52 0.07 -10.19
CA ARG A 81 4.73 1.26 -10.47
C ARG A 81 5.48 2.16 -11.45
N ASP A 82 4.87 2.38 -12.59
CA ASP A 82 5.32 3.31 -13.62
C ASP A 82 4.11 4.12 -14.07
N VAL A 83 4.03 5.35 -13.57
CA VAL A 83 2.92 6.27 -13.83
C VAL A 83 2.97 6.80 -15.26
N GLU A 84 4.16 6.92 -15.85
CA GLU A 84 4.30 7.46 -17.22
C GLU A 84 3.76 6.47 -18.27
N ASN A 85 3.83 5.17 -17.96
CA ASN A 85 3.39 4.11 -18.84
C ASN A 85 2.10 3.40 -18.38
N ASP A 86 1.35 3.96 -17.43
CA ASP A 86 0.12 3.38 -16.86
C ASP A 86 0.28 1.93 -16.36
N VAL A 87 1.42 1.63 -15.73
CA VAL A 87 1.70 0.31 -15.16
C VAL A 87 1.61 0.39 -13.64
N PHE A 88 0.76 -0.46 -13.08
CA PHE A 88 0.79 -0.75 -11.65
C PHE A 88 0.51 -2.22 -11.41
N VAL A 89 1.48 -2.92 -10.82
CA VAL A 89 1.43 -4.37 -10.57
C VAL A 89 1.83 -4.64 -9.14
N LEU A 90 1.05 -5.48 -8.48
CA LEU A 90 1.32 -6.04 -7.17
C LEU A 90 1.30 -7.55 -7.28
N LEU A 91 2.36 -8.19 -6.82
CA LEU A 91 2.50 -9.63 -6.76
C LEU A 91 2.93 -10.02 -5.34
N MET A 92 2.27 -11.03 -4.79
CA MET A 92 2.66 -11.67 -3.55
C MET A 92 2.54 -13.18 -3.71
N GLU A 93 3.61 -13.90 -3.45
CA GLU A 93 3.68 -15.36 -3.58
C GLU A 93 4.28 -15.95 -2.30
N GLY A 94 3.57 -16.89 -1.69
CA GLY A 94 4.01 -17.68 -0.54
C GLY A 94 3.87 -19.17 -0.82
N GLU A 95 4.03 -20.00 0.21
CA GLU A 95 4.03 -21.46 0.07
C GLU A 95 2.67 -22.03 -0.41
N ASP A 96 1.57 -21.44 0.02
CA ASP A 96 0.20 -21.93 -0.24
C ASP A 96 -0.76 -20.87 -0.80
N LYS A 97 -0.28 -19.63 -0.93
CA LYS A 97 -1.07 -18.47 -1.34
C LYS A 97 -0.36 -17.67 -2.43
N VAL A 98 -1.15 -17.19 -3.37
CA VAL A 98 -0.73 -16.18 -4.34
C VAL A 98 -1.76 -15.07 -4.41
N PHE A 99 -1.28 -13.85 -4.62
CA PHE A 99 -2.11 -12.69 -4.91
C PHE A 99 -1.44 -11.90 -6.03
N ARG A 100 -2.24 -11.57 -7.05
CA ARG A 100 -1.82 -10.74 -8.17
C ARG A 100 -2.87 -9.67 -8.39
N LEU A 101 -2.40 -8.45 -8.55
CA LEU A 101 -3.19 -7.33 -9.00
C LEU A 101 -2.42 -6.59 -10.07
N TRP A 102 -3.09 -6.27 -11.18
CA TRP A 102 -2.54 -5.36 -12.16
C TRP A 102 -3.60 -4.37 -12.61
N MET A 103 -3.19 -3.10 -12.70
CA MET A 103 -4.01 -2.02 -13.19
C MET A 103 -4.31 -2.22 -14.69
N VAL A 104 -5.52 -1.87 -15.09
CA VAL A 104 -5.90 -1.78 -16.49
C VAL A 104 -5.27 -0.50 -17.07
N PRO A 105 -4.43 -0.58 -18.12
CA PRO A 105 -3.78 0.60 -18.69
C PRO A 105 -4.79 1.68 -19.11
N GLY A 106 -4.45 2.95 -18.90
CA GLY A 106 -5.30 4.10 -19.22
C GLY A 106 -6.56 4.24 -18.36
N SER A 107 -6.73 3.43 -17.31
CA SER A 107 -7.90 3.52 -16.41
C SER A 107 -7.69 4.45 -15.22
N GLU A 108 -6.45 4.88 -14.95
CA GLU A 108 -6.14 5.75 -13.82
C GLU A 108 -6.73 7.15 -14.00
N LYS A 109 -7.36 7.63 -12.93
CA LYS A 109 -7.84 9.00 -12.79
C LYS A 109 -7.30 9.54 -11.47
N VAL A 110 -6.33 10.44 -11.58
CA VAL A 110 -5.80 11.17 -10.43
C VAL A 110 -6.86 12.11 -9.90
N LEU A 111 -7.21 11.97 -8.63
CA LEU A 111 -8.17 12.80 -7.92
C LEU A 111 -7.45 13.94 -7.17
N GLU A 112 -6.31 13.63 -6.55
CA GLU A 112 -5.49 14.58 -5.81
C GLU A 112 -4.01 14.30 -6.03
N LYS A 113 -3.22 15.36 -6.21
CA LYS A 113 -1.76 15.31 -6.26
C LYS A 113 -1.19 16.60 -5.69
N THR A 114 -0.80 16.57 -4.42
CA THR A 114 -0.22 17.70 -3.68
C THR A 114 1.15 17.33 -3.10
N ASN A 115 1.84 18.27 -2.47
CA ASN A 115 3.10 18.00 -1.77
C ASN A 115 2.81 17.15 -0.52
N GLY A 116 2.83 15.83 -0.69
CA GLY A 116 2.56 14.88 0.38
C GLY A 116 1.18 14.24 0.33
N SER A 117 0.38 14.39 -0.72
CA SER A 117 -0.80 13.53 -0.89
C SER A 117 -0.98 13.12 -2.34
N TYR A 118 -1.39 11.87 -2.53
CA TYR A 118 -1.71 11.28 -3.80
C TYR A 118 -2.94 10.41 -3.66
N GLN A 119 -4.00 10.75 -4.40
CA GLN A 119 -5.22 9.95 -4.48
C GLN A 119 -5.55 9.69 -5.94
N SER A 120 -5.84 8.44 -6.27
CA SER A 120 -6.29 8.06 -7.61
C SER A 120 -7.35 6.97 -7.57
N THR A 121 -8.08 6.83 -8.67
CA THR A 121 -8.97 5.69 -8.93
C THR A 121 -8.54 5.01 -10.21
N PHE A 122 -8.68 3.69 -10.29
CA PHE A 122 -8.32 2.93 -11.48
C PHE A 122 -9.10 1.61 -11.52
N ALA A 123 -9.19 1.00 -12.69
CA ALA A 123 -9.66 -0.38 -12.80
C ALA A 123 -8.47 -1.33 -12.64
N ALA A 124 -8.67 -2.46 -11.98
CA ALA A 124 -7.64 -3.49 -11.83
C ALA A 124 -8.22 -4.87 -12.06
N VAL A 125 -7.36 -5.82 -12.41
CA VAL A 125 -7.70 -7.24 -12.49
C VAL A 125 -6.99 -7.97 -11.34
N ILE A 126 -7.74 -8.79 -10.63
CA ILE A 126 -7.26 -9.67 -9.57
C ILE A 126 -7.21 -11.11 -10.06
N GLU A 127 -6.15 -11.80 -9.69
CA GLU A 127 -6.03 -13.26 -9.73
C GLU A 127 -5.32 -13.70 -8.45
N ALA A 128 -5.97 -14.50 -7.62
CA ALA A 128 -5.44 -14.88 -6.31
C ALA A 128 -5.86 -16.30 -5.94
N THR A 129 -5.30 -16.85 -4.87
CA THR A 129 -5.86 -18.06 -4.24
C THR A 129 -7.32 -17.81 -3.86
N ASP A 130 -8.24 -18.66 -4.28
CA ASP A 130 -9.67 -18.46 -4.08
C ASP A 130 -10.05 -18.72 -2.61
N PRO A 131 -10.49 -17.71 -1.84
CA PRO A 131 -10.85 -17.89 -0.44
C PRO A 131 -12.12 -18.74 -0.25
N ARG A 132 -12.87 -19.03 -1.32
CA ARG A 132 -14.07 -19.86 -1.28
C ARG A 132 -13.78 -21.35 -1.35
N GLU A 133 -12.60 -21.71 -1.84
CA GLU A 133 -12.20 -23.09 -2.08
C GLU A 133 -11.22 -23.57 -1.00
N SER A 134 -11.32 -24.84 -0.60
CA SER A 134 -10.49 -25.41 0.47
C SER A 134 -9.22 -26.12 -0.03
N GLY A 135 -8.79 -25.88 -1.28
CA GLY A 135 -7.65 -26.53 -1.92
C GLY A 135 -6.47 -25.57 -2.15
N LYS A 136 -5.25 -26.00 -1.78
CA LYS A 136 -4.01 -25.26 -2.08
C LYS A 136 -3.94 -24.93 -3.58
N TRP A 137 -3.63 -23.67 -3.90
CA TRP A 137 -3.43 -23.18 -5.28
C TRP A 137 -4.65 -23.13 -6.21
N THR A 138 -5.88 -23.31 -5.70
CA THR A 138 -7.07 -23.02 -6.54
C THR A 138 -7.14 -21.52 -6.74
N LEU A 139 -7.05 -21.04 -7.98
CA LEU A 139 -7.10 -19.61 -8.28
C LEU A 139 -8.51 -19.14 -8.56
N THR A 140 -8.80 -17.91 -8.16
CA THR A 140 -9.99 -17.19 -8.63
C THR A 140 -9.96 -17.09 -10.16
N PRO A 141 -11.12 -17.02 -10.84
CA PRO A 141 -11.12 -16.42 -12.17
C PRO A 141 -10.54 -14.99 -12.09
N ARG A 142 -10.16 -14.43 -13.24
CA ARG A 142 -9.75 -13.02 -13.30
C ARG A 142 -10.95 -12.13 -13.00
N ILE A 143 -10.85 -11.32 -11.95
CA ILE A 143 -11.93 -10.44 -11.49
C ILE A 143 -11.52 -8.99 -11.71
N THR A 144 -12.27 -8.26 -12.53
CA THR A 144 -12.08 -6.82 -12.69
C THR A 144 -12.80 -6.07 -11.58
N ILE A 145 -12.07 -5.19 -10.88
CA ILE A 145 -12.58 -4.36 -9.80
C ILE A 145 -12.26 -2.88 -10.05
N GLY A 146 -13.06 -2.01 -9.45
CA GLY A 146 -12.73 -0.59 -9.33
C GLY A 146 -11.94 -0.37 -8.05
N CYS A 147 -10.79 0.29 -8.16
CA CYS A 147 -9.87 0.57 -7.06
C CYS A 147 -9.78 2.07 -6.76
N ARG A 148 -9.40 2.36 -5.53
CA ARG A 148 -8.97 3.66 -5.04
C ARG A 148 -7.63 3.49 -4.33
N LEU A 149 -6.65 4.30 -4.68
CA LEU A 149 -5.36 4.41 -4.01
C LEU A 149 -5.34 5.71 -3.24
N ASP A 150 -5.06 5.63 -1.94
CA ASP A 150 -4.89 6.78 -1.06
C ASP A 150 -3.49 6.71 -0.42
N TYR A 151 -2.73 7.79 -0.57
CA TYR A 151 -1.40 7.96 0.02
C TYR A 151 -1.25 9.39 0.54
N SER A 152 -0.76 9.54 1.78
CA SER A 152 -0.50 10.86 2.37
C SER A 152 0.74 10.81 3.26
N ILE A 153 1.61 11.82 3.18
CA ILE A 153 2.85 12.00 3.94
C ILE A 153 2.63 12.99 5.09
#